data_AF-A0A497NH01-F1
#
_entry.id   AF-A0A497NH01-F1
#
_cell.length_a   1.000
_cell.length_b   1.000
_cell.length_c   1.000
_cell.angle_alpha   90.00
_cell.angle_beta   90.00
_cell.angle_gamma   90.00
#
_symmetry.space_group_name_H-M   'P 1'
#
loop_
_entity.id
_entity.type
_entity.pdbx_description
1 polymer ?
#
loop_
_entity_poly.entity_id
_entity_poly.type
_entity_poly.pdbx_seq_one_letter_code
_entity_poly.pdbx_strand_id
1 'polypeptide(L)'
;MGADTIRIIGNIKFPSGTEARENIVVDGALVIGDRCHFHGSIKASGDIDVGSNVLIEGNLVTEGNMTIGKNTKIDGSVNAEGSVRLGENASIGLALISGGDVELHQNARVFKNILSQGHIHVLWTPEEEIQQTV
;
A
#
# COMPACT_ATOMS: atom_id res chain seq x y z
N MET A 1 -17.00 19.37 7.66
CA MET A 1 -17.35 18.11 8.36
C MET A 1 -16.14 17.20 8.20
N GLY A 2 -15.34 17.02 9.24
CA GLY A 2 -14.18 16.14 9.17
C GLY A 2 -14.66 14.70 9.04
N ALA A 3 -13.99 13.89 8.22
CA ALA A 3 -14.29 12.47 8.15
C ALA A 3 -14.18 11.88 9.57
N ASP A 4 -15.26 11.24 10.03
CA ASP A 4 -15.28 10.54 11.32
C ASP A 4 -14.13 9.54 11.35
N THR A 5 -13.62 9.25 12.55
CA THR A 5 -12.49 8.35 12.73
C THR A 5 -12.93 7.12 13.51
N ILE A 6 -12.73 5.94 12.92
CA ILE A 6 -12.94 4.65 13.57
C ILE A 6 -11.61 4.23 14.20
N ARG A 7 -11.63 3.97 15.51
CA ARG A 7 -10.47 3.42 16.23
C ARG A 7 -10.73 1.97 16.61
N ILE A 8 -9.79 1.10 16.26
CA ILE A 8 -9.82 -0.34 16.52
C ILE A 8 -8.60 -0.70 17.37
N ILE A 9 -8.81 -1.48 18.43
CA ILE A 9 -7.74 -1.96 19.30
C ILE A 9 -7.47 -3.43 18.96
N GLY A 10 -6.20 -3.76 18.75
CA GLY A 10 -5.75 -5.07 18.31
C GLY A 10 -5.75 -5.22 16.80
N ASN A 11 -5.43 -6.43 16.35
CA ASN A 11 -5.29 -6.75 14.93
C ASN A 11 -6.67 -6.88 14.28
N ILE A 12 -6.81 -6.40 13.04
CA ILE A 12 -8.05 -6.52 12.28
C ILE A 12 -7.80 -6.89 10.83
N LYS A 13 -8.75 -7.61 10.25
CA LYS A 13 -8.85 -7.85 8.82
C LYS A 13 -10.16 -7.29 8.26
N PHE A 14 -10.06 -6.41 7.28
CA PHE A 14 -11.21 -6.07 6.43
C PHE A 14 -11.33 -7.11 5.32
N PRO A 15 -12.50 -7.76 5.16
CA PRO A 15 -12.71 -8.72 4.10
C PRO A 15 -12.70 -8.02 2.72
N SER A 16 -12.48 -8.79 1.66
CA SER A 16 -12.54 -8.28 0.29
C SER A 16 -13.88 -7.60 -0.02
N GLY A 17 -13.84 -6.53 -0.82
CA GLY A 17 -15.04 -5.76 -1.16
C GLY A 17 -15.53 -4.82 -0.05
N THR A 18 -14.73 -4.57 0.98
CA THR A 18 -15.07 -3.59 2.02
C THR A 18 -15.04 -2.18 1.44
N GLU A 19 -16.05 -1.37 1.76
CA GLU A 19 -16.06 0.07 1.54
C GLU A 19 -16.10 0.79 2.89
N ALA A 20 -15.19 1.74 3.13
CA ALA A 20 -15.16 2.55 4.34
C ALA A 20 -14.95 4.04 3.99
N ARG A 21 -15.75 4.91 4.63
CA ARG A 21 -15.74 6.36 4.36
C ARG A 21 -14.93 7.15 5.38
N GLU A 22 -14.74 6.55 6.54
CA GLU A 22 -14.10 7.10 7.71
C GLU A 22 -12.57 6.99 7.63
N ASN A 23 -11.88 7.79 8.43
CA ASN A 23 -10.49 7.52 8.73
C ASN A 23 -10.40 6.31 9.65
N ILE A 24 -9.41 5.45 9.44
CA ILE A 24 -9.23 4.23 10.22
C ILE A 24 -7.93 4.32 10.99
N VAL A 25 -8.00 4.07 12.29
CA VAL A 25 -6.83 3.98 13.18
C VAL A 25 -6.87 2.62 13.86
N VAL A 26 -5.86 1.80 13.59
CA VAL A 26 -5.69 0.47 14.17
C VAL A 26 -4.51 0.48 15.13
N ASP A 27 -4.76 0.13 16.39
CA ASP A 27 -3.70 -0.14 17.37
C ASP A 27 -3.31 -1.62 17.33
N GLY A 28 -2.63 -1.99 16.26
CA GLY A 28 -2.28 -3.36 15.89
C GLY A 28 -1.98 -3.49 14.40
N ALA A 29 -1.82 -4.73 13.92
CA ALA A 29 -1.65 -5.05 12.51
C ALA A 29 -2.98 -5.01 11.75
N LEU A 30 -2.91 -4.63 10.48
CA LEU A 30 -4.07 -4.44 9.62
C LEU A 30 -3.93 -5.23 8.31
N VAL A 31 -4.93 -6.04 8.00
CA VAL A 31 -5.05 -6.71 6.71
C VAL A 31 -6.26 -6.15 5.96
N ILE A 32 -6.06 -5.70 4.72
CA ILE A 32 -7.12 -5.25 3.82
C ILE A 32 -7.25 -6.29 2.71
N GLY A 33 -8.43 -6.89 2.55
CA GLY A 33 -8.69 -7.83 1.46
C GLY A 33 -8.71 -7.17 0.09
N ASP A 34 -8.78 -7.98 -0.97
CA ASP A 34 -8.87 -7.49 -2.35
C ASP A 34 -10.11 -6.63 -2.62
N ARG A 35 -10.05 -5.77 -3.65
CA ARG A 35 -11.20 -5.02 -4.19
C ARG A 35 -11.91 -4.15 -3.14
N CYS A 36 -11.17 -3.66 -2.14
CA CYS A 36 -11.71 -2.71 -1.17
C CYS A 36 -11.56 -1.26 -1.65
N HIS A 37 -12.37 -0.36 -1.09
CA HIS A 37 -12.30 1.07 -1.33
C HIS A 37 -12.38 1.84 -0.01
N PHE A 38 -11.32 2.60 0.30
CA PHE A 38 -11.25 3.46 1.47
C PHE A 38 -11.17 4.91 1.02
N HIS A 39 -12.19 5.69 1.38
CA HIS A 39 -12.21 7.14 1.08
C HIS A 39 -11.34 7.92 2.08
N GLY A 40 -11.18 7.41 3.29
CA GLY A 40 -10.38 8.02 4.36
C GLY A 40 -8.90 7.62 4.34
N SER A 41 -8.15 8.23 5.26
CA SER A 41 -6.78 7.81 5.55
C SER A 41 -6.76 6.64 6.55
N ILE A 42 -5.72 5.83 6.48
CA ILE A 42 -5.56 4.63 7.30
C ILE A 42 -4.22 4.74 8.04
N LYS A 43 -4.25 4.52 9.34
CA LYS A 43 -3.07 4.35 10.18
C LYS A 43 -3.13 3.02 10.94
N ALA A 44 -2.01 2.30 10.99
CA ALA A 44 -1.83 1.15 11.87
C ALA A 44 -0.53 1.29 12.69
N SER A 45 -0.50 0.85 13.95
CA SER A 45 0.74 0.76 14.73
C SER A 45 1.54 -0.53 14.45
N GLY A 46 0.91 -1.55 13.86
CA GLY A 46 1.59 -2.74 13.35
C GLY A 46 1.67 -2.76 11.82
N ASP A 47 2.15 -3.88 11.27
CA ASP A 47 2.26 -4.10 9.83
C ASP A 47 0.92 -3.90 9.10
N ILE A 48 1.00 -3.43 7.84
CA ILE A 48 -0.15 -3.33 6.94
C ILE A 48 0.06 -4.25 5.73
N ASP A 49 -0.90 -5.14 5.49
CA ASP A 49 -0.99 -5.94 4.25
C ASP A 49 -2.23 -5.54 3.47
N VAL A 50 -2.04 -4.94 2.29
CA VAL A 50 -3.11 -4.52 1.39
C VAL A 50 -3.20 -5.50 0.23
N GLY A 51 -4.39 -6.07 0.04
CA GLY A 51 -4.70 -6.95 -1.09
C GLY A 51 -4.66 -6.26 -2.45
N SER A 52 -5.09 -7.00 -3.46
CA SER A 52 -5.04 -6.54 -4.86
C SER A 52 -6.29 -5.76 -5.26
N ASN A 53 -6.13 -4.86 -6.23
CA ASN A 53 -7.21 -4.02 -6.78
C ASN A 53 -7.90 -3.16 -5.71
N VAL A 54 -7.16 -2.70 -4.72
CA VAL A 54 -7.67 -1.81 -3.66
C VAL A 54 -7.52 -0.35 -4.10
N LEU A 55 -8.46 0.50 -3.72
CA LEU A 55 -8.35 1.96 -3.84
C LEU A 55 -8.35 2.59 -2.44
N ILE A 56 -7.31 3.35 -2.12
CA ILE A 56 -7.25 4.18 -0.91
C ILE A 56 -7.07 5.63 -1.37
N GLU A 57 -8.05 6.49 -1.12
CA GLU A 57 -8.01 7.88 -1.55
C GLU A 57 -7.14 8.73 -0.61
N GLY A 58 -7.06 8.34 0.66
CA GLY A 58 -6.27 8.99 1.68
C GLY A 58 -4.82 8.52 1.75
N ASN A 59 -4.18 8.85 2.88
CA ASN A 59 -2.82 8.42 3.19
C ASN A 59 -2.83 7.05 3.87
N LEU A 60 -1.76 6.29 3.69
CA LEU A 60 -1.54 5.00 4.35
C LEU A 60 -0.27 5.08 5.21
N VAL A 61 -0.43 4.90 6.53
CA VAL A 61 0.65 5.11 7.51
C VAL A 61 0.79 3.88 8.40
N THR A 62 2.02 3.40 8.60
CA THR A 62 2.33 2.32 9.55
C THR A 62 3.62 2.56 10.32
N GLU A 63 3.68 2.08 11.55
CA GLU A 63 4.91 1.99 12.36
C GLU A 63 5.66 0.66 12.10
N GLY A 64 5.10 -0.23 11.27
CA GLY A 64 5.70 -1.50 10.84
C GLY A 64 6.07 -1.52 9.35
N ASN A 65 6.05 -2.71 8.77
CA ASN A 65 6.24 -2.93 7.34
C ASN A 65 4.92 -2.79 6.58
N MET A 66 5.02 -2.48 5.29
CA MET A 66 3.86 -2.36 4.41
C MET A 66 4.00 -3.20 3.15
N THR A 67 3.02 -4.05 2.89
CA THR A 67 2.88 -4.75 1.60
C THR A 67 1.64 -4.24 0.87
N ILE A 68 1.82 -3.82 -0.37
CA ILE A 68 0.75 -3.33 -1.24
C ILE A 68 0.59 -4.29 -2.41
N GLY A 69 -0.60 -4.86 -2.57
CA GLY A 69 -0.93 -5.84 -3.60
C GLY A 69 -0.96 -5.27 -5.01
N LYS A 70 -1.21 -6.17 -5.98
CA LYS A 70 -1.20 -5.83 -7.41
C LYS A 70 -2.36 -4.91 -7.78
N ASN A 71 -2.15 -4.05 -8.77
CA ASN A 71 -3.15 -3.13 -9.30
C ASN A 71 -3.82 -2.25 -8.22
N THR A 72 -3.17 -2.06 -7.07
CA THR A 72 -3.69 -1.25 -5.98
C THR A 72 -3.25 0.20 -6.15
N LYS A 73 -4.17 1.13 -5.90
CA LYS A 73 -3.97 2.57 -6.05
C LYS A 73 -4.14 3.26 -4.70
N ILE A 74 -3.15 4.06 -4.34
CA ILE A 74 -3.17 4.94 -3.18
C ILE A 74 -3.02 6.36 -3.71
N ASP A 75 -4.04 7.20 -3.59
CA ASP A 75 -3.97 8.57 -4.13
C ASP A 75 -3.17 9.51 -3.23
N GLY A 76 -3.10 9.21 -1.93
CA GLY A 76 -2.27 9.92 -0.97
C GLY A 76 -0.81 9.47 -0.93
N SER A 77 -0.17 9.73 0.21
CA SER A 77 1.20 9.30 0.51
C SER A 77 1.22 7.99 1.29
N VAL A 78 2.32 7.25 1.14
CA VAL A 78 2.64 6.07 1.94
C VAL A 78 3.78 6.41 2.89
N ASN A 79 3.62 6.12 4.17
CA ASN A 79 4.68 6.26 5.17
C ASN A 79 4.76 5.00 6.04
N ALA A 80 5.91 4.34 6.03
CA ALA A 80 6.19 3.19 6.89
C ALA A 80 7.50 3.42 7.65
N GLU A 81 7.51 3.14 8.95
CA GLU A 81 8.78 3.10 9.69
C GLU A 81 9.62 1.86 9.31
N GLY A 82 8.97 0.79 8.85
CA GLY A 82 9.62 -0.39 8.28
C GLY A 82 9.79 -0.33 6.76
N SER A 83 9.96 -1.50 6.15
CA SER A 83 10.14 -1.67 4.71
C SER A 83 8.80 -1.62 3.96
N VAL A 84 8.82 -1.20 2.70
CA VAL A 84 7.63 -1.09 1.84
C VAL A 84 7.80 -1.89 0.56
N ARG A 85 6.84 -2.76 0.25
CA ARG A 85 6.79 -3.54 -1.00
C ARG A 85 5.56 -3.17 -1.82
N LEU A 86 5.76 -2.72 -3.05
CA LEU A 86 4.69 -2.45 -4.01
C LEU A 86 4.61 -3.59 -5.03
N GLY A 87 3.45 -4.21 -5.12
CA GLY A 87 3.14 -5.23 -6.12
C GLY A 87 3.03 -4.66 -7.54
N GLU A 88 2.89 -5.56 -8.50
CA GLU A 88 2.82 -5.23 -9.92
C GLU A 88 1.69 -4.23 -10.22
N ASN A 89 1.99 -3.22 -11.04
CA ASN A 89 1.08 -2.14 -11.42
C ASN A 89 0.50 -1.33 -10.24
N ALA A 90 1.02 -1.46 -9.02
CA ALA A 90 0.58 -0.64 -7.90
C ALA A 90 1.02 0.82 -8.11
N SER A 91 0.23 1.78 -7.63
CA SER A 91 0.54 3.20 -7.78
C SER A 91 0.30 4.00 -6.51
N ILE A 92 1.22 4.93 -6.23
CA ILE A 92 1.14 5.91 -5.15
C ILE A 92 1.15 7.31 -5.75
N GLY A 93 0.06 8.05 -5.56
CA GLY A 93 -0.20 9.36 -6.14
C GLY A 93 0.74 10.45 -5.62
N LEU A 94 1.22 10.33 -4.38
CA LEU A 94 2.14 11.26 -3.77
C LEU A 94 3.51 10.61 -3.50
N ALA A 95 4.04 10.75 -2.28
CA ALA A 95 5.36 10.28 -1.90
C ALA A 95 5.29 8.93 -1.17
N LEU A 96 6.36 8.16 -1.27
CA LEU A 96 6.64 6.98 -0.45
C LEU A 96 7.81 7.30 0.48
N ILE A 97 7.60 7.13 1.77
CA ILE A 97 8.63 7.23 2.81
C ILE A 97 8.72 5.88 3.52
N SER A 98 9.93 5.33 3.61
CA SER A 98 10.23 4.07 4.29
C SER A 98 11.45 4.24 5.19
N GLY A 99 11.36 3.77 6.43
CA GLY A 99 12.53 3.62 7.32
C GLY A 99 13.35 2.35 7.05
N GLY A 100 12.88 1.46 6.17
CA GLY A 100 13.58 0.26 5.73
C GLY A 100 13.84 0.28 4.22
N ASP A 101 13.79 -0.91 3.61
CA ASP A 101 13.96 -1.08 2.17
C ASP A 101 12.67 -0.75 1.41
N VAL A 102 12.80 -0.37 0.14
CA VAL A 102 11.68 -0.19 -0.79
C VAL A 102 11.82 -1.18 -1.94
N GLU A 103 10.82 -2.04 -2.13
CA GLU A 103 10.74 -2.94 -3.27
C GLU A 103 9.62 -2.50 -4.23
N LEU A 104 9.99 -2.21 -5.48
CA LEU A 104 9.06 -1.88 -6.55
C LEU A 104 8.99 -3.02 -7.56
N HIS A 105 7.82 -3.63 -7.73
CA HIS A 105 7.59 -4.65 -8.75
C HIS A 105 7.33 -4.04 -10.13
N GLN A 106 7.17 -4.91 -11.12
CA GLN A 106 6.93 -4.52 -12.50
C GLN A 106 5.80 -3.49 -12.61
N ASN A 107 6.08 -2.38 -13.29
CA ASN A 107 5.18 -1.26 -13.50
C ASN A 107 4.66 -0.57 -12.23
N ALA A 108 5.21 -0.86 -11.04
CA ALA A 108 4.89 -0.11 -9.83
C ALA A 108 5.38 1.34 -9.98
N ARG A 109 4.58 2.30 -9.52
CA ARG A 109 4.84 3.74 -9.73
C ARG A 109 4.62 4.54 -8.45
N VAL A 110 5.54 5.45 -8.17
CA VAL A 110 5.37 6.52 -7.18
C VAL A 110 5.49 7.83 -7.94
N PHE A 111 4.44 8.65 -7.93
CA PHE A 111 4.36 9.85 -8.78
C PHE A 111 5.19 11.03 -8.26
N LYS A 112 5.57 11.03 -6.98
CA LYS A 112 6.44 12.05 -6.39
C LYS A 112 7.77 11.43 -5.99
N ASN A 113 8.14 11.54 -4.71
CA ASN A 113 9.45 11.16 -4.21
C ASN A 113 9.39 9.79 -3.55
N ILE A 114 10.49 9.05 -3.63
CA ILE A 114 10.74 7.87 -2.81
C ILE A 114 11.89 8.23 -1.87
N LEU A 115 11.64 8.15 -0.58
CA LEU A 115 12.64 8.30 0.47
C LEU A 115 12.75 6.97 1.20
N SER A 116 13.93 6.38 1.16
CA SER A 116 14.25 5.12 1.82
C SER A 116 15.47 5.34 2.71
N GLN A 117 15.44 4.82 3.94
CA GLN A 117 16.63 4.73 4.79
C GLN A 117 17.44 3.45 4.53
N GLY A 118 16.88 2.50 3.76
CA GLY A 118 17.56 1.30 3.28
C GLY A 118 17.85 1.35 1.78
N HIS A 119 17.78 0.20 1.14
CA HIS A 119 17.94 0.05 -0.30
C HIS A 119 16.62 0.29 -1.05
N ILE A 120 16.74 0.59 -2.34
CA ILE A 120 15.60 0.63 -3.26
C ILE A 120 15.85 -0.43 -4.33
N HIS A 121 15.04 -1.48 -4.32
CA HIS A 121 15.08 -2.59 -5.26
C HIS A 121 13.96 -2.43 -6.29
N VAL A 122 14.34 -2.29 -7.56
CA VAL A 122 13.38 -2.29 -8.67
C VAL A 122 13.44 -3.67 -9.32
N LEU A 123 12.37 -4.44 -9.14
CA LEU A 123 12.22 -5.78 -9.64
C LEU A 123 11.51 -5.73 -10.99
N TRP A 124 12.24 -6.08 -12.03
CA TRP A 124 11.73 -6.20 -13.38
C TRP A 124 11.78 -7.66 -13.80
N THR A 125 10.63 -8.20 -14.21
CA THR A 125 10.56 -9.48 -14.90
C THR A 125 10.43 -9.18 -16.38
N PRO A 126 11.39 -9.60 -17.23
CA PRO A 126 11.20 -9.55 -18.67
C PRO A 126 9.93 -10.32 -19.02
N GLU A 127 9.02 -9.69 -19.76
CA GLU A 127 8.08 -10.47 -20.57
C GLU A 127 8.94 -11.26 -21.54
N GLU A 128 8.95 -12.60 -21.44
CA GLU A 128 9.65 -13.43 -22.42
C GLU A 128 9.22 -12.97 -23.82
N GLU A 129 10.19 -12.58 -24.64
CA GLU A 129 9.97 -12.33 -26.06
C GLU A 129 9.36 -13.60 -26.66
N ILE A 130 8.03 -13.63 -26.82
CA ILE A 130 7.40 -14.56 -27.75
C ILE A 130 7.74 -14.05 -29.15
N GLN A 131 8.99 -14.21 -29.56
CA GLN A 131 9.38 -14.19 -30.95
C GLN A 131 10.21 -15.43 -31.28
N GLN A 132 9.72 -16.09 -32.32
CA GLN A 132 10.39 -17.05 -33.17
C GLN A 132 10.43 -18.51 -32.68
N THR A 133 9.37 -19.23 -33.01
CA THR A 133 9.57 -20.42 -33.85
C THR A 133 8.53 -20.41 -34.97
N VAL A 134 9.09 -20.27 -36.18
CA VAL A 134 8.62 -20.53 -37.55
C VAL A 134 7.36 -21.36 -37.72
#